data_AF-X1E022-F1
#
_entry.id   AF-X1E022-F1
#
_cell.length_a   1.000
_cell.length_b   1.000
_cell.length_c   1.000
_cell.angle_alpha   90.00
_cell.angle_beta   90.00
_cell.angle_gamma   90.00
#
_symmetry.space_group_name_H-M   'P 1'
#
loop_
_entity.id
_entity.type
_entity.pdbx_description
1 polymer ?
#
loop_
_entity_poly.entity_id
_entity_poly.type
_entity_poly.pdbx_seq_one_letter_code
_entity_poly.pdbx_strand_id
1 'polypeptide(L)'
;NNISEIKGLKNLKNLKILWLKNNKITKIEGLDNLINLKVLWLDNNKIKEIEGLENLTNLKELWLKNNQITEIKGLDNLVNLEELILYKNQISEIKGLENLKNLKYLIVP
;
A
#
# COMPACT_ATOMS: atom_id res chain seq x y z
N ASN A 1 -14.73 -7.29 6.98
CA ASN A 1 -14.63 -6.78 8.36
C ASN A 1 -15.06 -5.31 8.39
N ASN A 2 -15.26 -4.72 9.58
CA ASN A 2 -15.68 -3.31 9.74
C ASN A 2 -14.52 -2.41 10.23
N ILE A 3 -13.27 -2.81 10.02
CA ILE A 3 -12.11 -2.01 10.45
C ILE A 3 -12.07 -0.74 9.60
N SER A 4 -12.09 0.42 10.26
CA SER A 4 -11.94 1.74 9.62
C SER A 4 -10.56 2.35 9.86
N GLU A 5 -9.84 1.89 10.88
CA GLU A 5 -8.54 2.41 11.32
C GLU A 5 -7.57 1.26 11.58
N ILE A 6 -6.31 1.45 11.20
CA ILE A 6 -5.24 0.48 11.47
C ILE A 6 -4.57 0.88 12.79
N LYS A 7 -4.80 0.10 13.85
CA LYS A 7 -4.23 0.37 15.18
C LYS A 7 -3.80 -0.90 15.89
N GLY A 8 -2.94 -0.73 16.90
CA GLY A 8 -2.43 -1.84 17.72
C GLY A 8 -1.26 -2.61 17.11
N LEU A 9 -0.73 -2.18 15.96
CA LEU A 9 0.38 -2.87 15.28
C LEU A 9 1.78 -2.35 15.66
N LYS A 10 1.87 -1.27 16.46
CA LYS A 10 3.13 -0.55 16.76
C LYS A 10 4.29 -1.45 17.21
N ASN A 11 4.01 -2.52 17.96
CA ASN A 11 5.03 -3.40 18.51
C ASN A 11 5.38 -4.61 17.61
N LEU A 12 4.69 -4.78 16.47
CA LEU A 12 4.84 -5.94 15.60
C LEU A 12 6.00 -5.78 14.60
N LYS A 13 7.19 -5.44 15.10
CA LYS A 13 8.38 -5.14 14.27
C LYS A 13 8.81 -6.28 13.34
N ASN A 14 8.45 -7.52 13.66
CA ASN A 14 8.79 -8.71 12.88
C ASN A 14 7.69 -9.13 11.89
N LEU A 15 6.58 -8.37 11.79
CA LEU A 15 5.50 -8.69 10.88
C LEU A 15 5.98 -8.57 9.44
N LYS A 16 5.78 -9.64 8.66
CA LYS A 16 6.18 -9.70 7.24
C LYS A 16 5.01 -9.58 6.27
N ILE A 17 3.82 -9.98 6.71
CA ILE A 17 2.62 -10.05 5.89
C ILE A 17 1.47 -9.46 6.68
N LEU A 18 0.72 -8.53 6.08
CA LEU A 18 -0.44 -7.90 6.68
C LEU A 18 -1.64 -7.95 5.73
N TRP A 19 -2.72 -8.57 6.18
CA TRP A 19 -3.96 -8.72 5.43
C TRP A 19 -5.08 -7.87 6.01
N LEU A 20 -5.50 -6.86 5.24
CA LEU A 20 -6.54 -5.91 5.62
C LEU A 20 -7.60 -5.74 4.52
N LYS A 21 -7.69 -6.72 3.60
CA LYS A 21 -8.70 -6.73 2.54
C LYS A 21 -10.14 -6.73 3.07
N ASN A 22 -11.07 -6.17 2.30
CA ASN A 22 -12.51 -6.14 2.58
C ASN A 22 -12.84 -5.47 3.93
N ASN A 23 -12.43 -4.21 4.07
CA ASN A 23 -12.64 -3.38 5.25
C ASN A 23 -13.21 -2.00 4.85
N LYS A 24 -13.20 -1.06 5.78
CA LYS A 24 -13.67 0.32 5.59
C LYS A 24 -12.56 1.34 5.83
N ILE A 25 -11.30 0.91 5.64
CA ILE A 25 -10.12 1.76 5.87
C ILE A 25 -10.13 2.89 4.87
N THR A 26 -9.95 4.12 5.35
CA THR A 26 -9.92 5.34 4.52
C THR A 26 -8.51 5.93 4.38
N LYS A 27 -7.61 5.58 5.30
CA LYS A 27 -6.23 6.07 5.35
C LYS A 27 -5.26 4.95 5.72
N ILE A 28 -4.06 5.01 5.15
CA ILE A 28 -2.97 4.11 5.48
C ILE A 28 -2.14 4.80 6.57
N GLU A 29 -2.31 4.37 7.81
CA GLU A 29 -1.61 4.95 8.96
C GLU A 29 -1.24 3.85 9.98
N GLY A 30 -0.32 4.17 10.90
CA GLY A 30 0.07 3.25 11.98
C GLY A 30 0.93 2.06 11.52
N LEU A 31 1.51 2.14 10.32
CA LEU A 31 2.40 1.10 9.76
C LEU A 31 3.89 1.43 9.94
N ASP A 32 4.25 2.60 10.48
CA ASP A 32 5.62 3.15 10.49
C ASP A 32 6.68 2.21 11.08
N ASN A 33 6.28 1.39 12.06
CA ASN A 33 7.19 0.48 12.77
C ASN A 33 7.32 -0.90 12.12
N LEU A 34 6.58 -1.18 11.04
CA LEU A 34 6.55 -2.47 10.35
C LEU A 34 7.66 -2.57 9.30
N ILE A 35 8.88 -2.17 9.66
CA ILE A 35 10.04 -2.07 8.76
C ILE A 35 10.40 -3.38 8.04
N ASN A 36 9.93 -4.53 8.55
CA ASN A 36 10.15 -5.85 7.97
C ASN A 36 8.98 -6.35 7.10
N LEU A 37 7.95 -5.51 6.90
CA LEU A 37 6.79 -5.86 6.09
C LEU A 37 7.19 -6.04 4.63
N LYS A 38 6.76 -7.14 4.03
CA LYS A 38 7.03 -7.51 2.64
C LYS A 38 5.77 -7.52 1.78
N VAL A 39 4.63 -7.86 2.37
CA VAL A 39 3.35 -7.99 1.67
C VAL A 39 2.27 -7.23 2.42
N LEU A 40 1.60 -6.32 1.72
CA LEU A 40 0.48 -5.53 2.25
C LEU A 40 -0.75 -5.66 1.35
N TRP A 41 -1.83 -6.23 1.89
CA TRP A 41 -3.12 -6.35 1.20
C TRP A 41 -4.15 -5.40 1.78
N LEU A 42 -4.54 -4.42 0.97
CA LEU A 42 -5.53 -3.37 1.29
C LEU A 42 -6.67 -3.33 0.27
N ASP A 43 -6.86 -4.40 -0.51
CA ASP A 43 -7.93 -4.49 -1.50
C ASP A 43 -9.33 -4.29 -0.89
N ASN A 44 -10.25 -3.68 -1.65
CA ASN A 44 -11.63 -3.46 -1.25
C ASN A 44 -11.72 -2.66 0.07
N ASN A 45 -11.16 -1.46 0.05
CA ASN A 45 -11.25 -0.46 1.12
C ASN A 45 -11.76 0.87 0.53
N LYS A 46 -11.59 1.98 1.25
CA LYS A 46 -11.99 3.33 0.84
C LYS A 46 -10.82 4.31 0.87
N ILE A 47 -9.61 3.80 0.62
CA ILE A 47 -8.37 4.58 0.66
C ILE A 47 -8.37 5.57 -0.50
N LYS A 48 -8.04 6.83 -0.22
CA LYS A 48 -8.01 7.91 -1.22
C LYS A 48 -6.60 8.29 -1.65
N GLU A 49 -5.62 8.04 -0.80
CA GLU A 49 -4.24 8.44 -1.01
C GLU A 49 -3.30 7.33 -0.53
N ILE A 50 -2.19 7.18 -1.24
CA ILE A 50 -1.09 6.33 -0.83
C ILE A 50 -0.16 7.18 0.05
N GLU A 51 -0.20 6.95 1.36
CA GLU A 51 0.55 7.67 2.40
C GLU A 51 0.97 6.68 3.50
N GLY A 52 1.91 7.06 4.39
CA GLY A 52 2.24 6.24 5.56
C GLY A 52 2.99 4.95 5.25
N LEU A 53 3.62 4.87 4.06
CA LEU A 53 4.43 3.74 3.60
C LEU A 53 5.93 4.07 3.55
N GLU A 54 6.34 5.27 3.93
CA GLU A 54 7.67 5.84 3.69
C GLU A 54 8.80 5.01 4.31
N ASN A 55 8.51 4.33 5.42
CA ASN A 55 9.45 3.50 6.17
C ASN A 55 9.44 2.01 5.74
N LEU A 56 8.53 1.61 4.84
CA LEU A 56 8.35 0.21 4.44
C LEU A 56 9.28 -0.18 3.28
N THR A 57 10.57 0.14 3.40
CA THR A 57 11.56 -0.05 2.33
C THR A 57 11.75 -1.51 1.91
N ASN A 58 11.32 -2.48 2.74
CA ASN A 58 11.35 -3.91 2.44
C ASN A 58 10.08 -4.44 1.76
N LEU A 59 9.09 -3.58 1.49
CA LEU A 59 7.84 -3.98 0.86
C LEU A 59 8.11 -4.44 -0.58
N LYS A 60 7.59 -5.61 -0.92
CA LYS A 60 7.69 -6.25 -2.24
C LYS A 60 6.36 -6.26 -2.98
N GLU A 61 5.27 -6.38 -2.24
CA GLU A 61 3.94 -6.51 -2.82
C GLU A 61 2.97 -5.53 -2.14
N LEU A 62 2.33 -4.69 -2.95
CA LEU A 62 1.32 -3.74 -2.51
C LEU A 62 0.04 -3.91 -3.33
N TRP A 63 -1.02 -4.33 -2.63
CA TRP A 63 -2.31 -4.61 -3.24
C TRP A 63 -3.35 -3.60 -2.74
N LEU A 64 -3.81 -2.74 -3.65
CA LEU A 64 -4.70 -1.61 -3.41
C LEU A 64 -5.91 -1.63 -4.37
N LYS A 65 -6.27 -2.79 -4.91
CA LYS A 65 -7.40 -2.94 -5.85
C LYS A 65 -8.71 -2.47 -5.21
N ASN A 66 -9.59 -1.85 -5.99
CA ASN A 66 -10.92 -1.43 -5.53
C ASN A 66 -10.84 -0.48 -4.31
N ASN A 67 -10.18 0.65 -4.51
CA ASN A 67 -10.09 1.78 -3.58
C ASN A 67 -10.54 3.07 -4.31
N GLN A 68 -10.26 4.24 -3.73
CA GLN A 68 -10.63 5.56 -4.25
C GLN A 68 -9.41 6.42 -4.55
N ILE A 69 -8.27 5.80 -4.87
CA ILE A 69 -7.00 6.49 -5.10
C ILE A 69 -7.08 7.26 -6.41
N THR A 70 -6.69 8.53 -6.41
CA THR A 70 -6.71 9.39 -7.60
C THR A 70 -5.34 9.60 -8.22
N GLU A 71 -4.27 9.41 -7.46
CA GLU A 71 -2.90 9.66 -7.89
C GLU A 71 -1.93 8.64 -7.30
N ILE A 72 -0.91 8.28 -8.07
CA ILE A 72 0.21 7.46 -7.62
C ILE A 72 1.27 8.40 -7.03
N LYS A 73 1.38 8.43 -5.70
CA LYS A 73 2.37 9.19 -4.93
C LYS A 73 2.74 8.43 -3.66
N GLY A 74 3.77 8.89 -2.93
CA GLY A 74 4.15 8.27 -1.64
C GLY A 74 4.81 6.88 -1.78
N LEU A 75 5.31 6.54 -2.97
CA LEU A 75 5.98 5.26 -3.25
C LEU A 75 7.51 5.40 -3.40
N ASP A 76 8.06 6.62 -3.28
CA ASP A 76 9.46 6.93 -3.60
C ASP A 76 10.49 6.04 -2.89
N ASN A 77 10.22 5.68 -1.64
CA ASN A 77 11.11 4.87 -0.82
C ASN A 77 10.92 3.35 -1.01
N LEU A 78 9.90 2.91 -1.75
CA LEU A 78 9.59 1.50 -1.95
C LEU A 78 10.44 0.88 -3.07
N VAL A 79 11.75 1.12 -3.02
CA VAL A 79 12.71 0.72 -4.06
C VAL A 79 12.77 -0.79 -4.29
N ASN A 80 12.30 -1.61 -3.33
CA ASN A 80 12.22 -3.07 -3.43
C ASN A 80 10.84 -3.58 -3.87
N LEU A 81 9.91 -2.70 -4.23
CA LEU A 81 8.57 -3.11 -4.68
C LEU A 81 8.66 -3.84 -6.02
N GLU A 82 8.10 -5.04 -6.07
CA GLU A 82 8.09 -5.91 -7.25
C GLU A 82 6.68 -5.96 -7.88
N GLU A 83 5.63 -5.84 -7.05
CA GLU A 83 4.23 -5.91 -7.48
C GLU A 83 3.40 -4.76 -6.92
N LEU A 84 2.73 -4.03 -7.82
CA LEU A 84 1.81 -2.94 -7.48
C LEU A 84 0.47 -3.12 -8.20
N ILE A 85 -0.59 -3.35 -7.42
CA ILE A 85 -1.93 -3.60 -7.93
C ILE A 85 -2.86 -2.46 -7.54
N LEU A 86 -3.28 -1.66 -8.52
CA LEU A 86 -4.09 -0.45 -8.39
C LEU A 86 -5.38 -0.49 -9.25
N TYR A 87 -5.70 -1.60 -9.90
CA TYR A 87 -6.93 -1.74 -10.69
C TYR A 87 -8.20 -1.38 -9.89
N LYS A 88 -9.21 -0.79 -10.54
CA LYS A 88 -10.41 -0.23 -9.90
C LYS A 88 -10.08 0.86 -8.86
N ASN A 89 -9.26 1.82 -9.25
CA ASN A 89 -9.11 3.11 -8.57
C ASN A 89 -9.58 4.23 -9.51
N GLN A 90 -9.36 5.50 -9.13
CA GLN A 90 -9.75 6.69 -9.88
C GLN A 90 -8.50 7.42 -10.45
N ILE A 91 -7.44 6.66 -10.75
CA ILE A 91 -6.19 7.19 -11.28
C ILE A 91 -6.39 7.53 -12.76
N SER A 92 -6.10 8.77 -13.14
CA SER A 92 -6.22 9.27 -14.52
C SER A 92 -4.89 9.35 -15.27
N GLU A 93 -3.76 9.34 -14.55
CA GLU A 93 -2.42 9.47 -15.10
C GLU A 93 -1.44 8.55 -14.36
N ILE A 94 -0.55 7.90 -15.11
CA ILE A 94 0.49 7.03 -14.55
C ILE A 94 1.80 7.84 -14.46
N LYS A 95 2.13 8.28 -13.23
CA LYS A 95 3.37 9.00 -12.87
C LYS A 95 3.81 8.61 -11.46
N GLY A 96 4.99 9.03 -10.99
CA GLY A 96 5.41 8.77 -9.60
C GLY A 96 5.92 7.34 -9.37
N LEU A 97 6.43 6.69 -10.43
CA LEU A 97 6.96 5.33 -10.41
C LEU A 97 8.49 5.29 -10.67
N GLU A 98 9.12 6.46 -10.82
CA GLU A 98 10.50 6.63 -11.31
C GLU A 98 11.53 5.93 -10.40
N ASN A 99 11.22 5.82 -9.11
CA ASN A 99 12.09 5.20 -8.11
C ASN A 99 11.88 3.68 -7.95
N LEU A 100 10.83 3.11 -8.54
CA LEU A 100 10.45 1.69 -8.39
C LEU A 100 11.21 0.78 -9.36
N LYS A 101 12.54 0.77 -9.26
CA LYS A 101 13.46 0.09 -10.19
C LYS A 101 13.28 -1.43 -10.25
N ASN A 102 12.71 -2.04 -9.21
CA ASN A 102 12.47 -3.48 -9.12
C ASN A 102 11.04 -3.90 -9.50
N LEU A 103 10.20 -2.96 -9.95
CA LEU A 103 8.81 -3.24 -10.28
C LEU A 103 8.73 -4.13 -11.52
N LYS A 104 8.10 -5.30 -11.36
CA LYS A 104 7.92 -6.31 -12.42
C LYS A 104 6.48 -6.37 -12.89
N TYR A 105 5.54 -6.18 -11.96
CA TYR A 105 4.12 -6.28 -12.23
C TYR A 105 3.40 -5.02 -11.77
N LEU A 106 2.78 -4.34 -12.74
CA LEU A 106 1.96 -3.16 -12.52
C LEU A 106 0.58 -3.41 -13.14
N ILE A 107 -0.46 -3.35 -12.32
CA ILE A 107 -1.85 -3.39 -12.79
C ILE A 107 -2.54 -2.09 -12.37
N VAL A 108 -2.83 -1.24 -13.35
CA VAL A 108 -3.50 0.07 -13.17
C VAL A 108 -4.91 0.02 -13.77
N PRO A 109 -5.78 1.04 -13.50
CA PRO A 109 -7.12 1.13 -14.08
C PRO A 109 -7.19 1.00 -15.60
#